data_AF-A0A973CMA8-F1
#
_entry.id   AF-A0A973CMA8-F1
#
_cell.length_a   1.000
_cell.length_b   1.000
_cell.length_c   1.000
_cell.angle_alpha   90.00
_cell.angle_beta   90.00
_cell.angle_gamma   90.00
#
_symmetry.space_group_name_H-M   'P 1'
#
loop_
_entity.id
_entity.type
_entity.pdbx_description
1 polymer ?
#
loop_
_entity_poly.entity_id
_entity_poly.type
_entity_poly.pdbx_seq_one_letter_code
_entity_poly.pdbx_strand_id
1 'polypeptide(L)'
;MNSILPPPIELQLDALLLKDMNLFRWAHDYLGTKGPETSERPSPLEKLKFSDFITVSEDQILDEVRRRGLDSLVDHFAKEGEGTSIFQHGDLWVYSYTERGHSGILATAKSREEIEYEFVQKLILSAEVILNHRYKGAHP
;
A
#
# COMPACT_ATOMS: atom_id res chain seq x y z
N MET A 1 17.56 -5.64 -23.81
CA MET A 1 16.85 -5.79 -22.53
C MET A 1 15.58 -4.98 -22.64
N ASN A 2 14.40 -5.62 -22.67
CA ASN A 2 13.13 -4.89 -22.61
C ASN A 2 12.92 -4.52 -21.14
N SER A 3 13.28 -3.29 -20.77
CA SER A 3 12.99 -2.77 -19.43
C SER A 3 11.51 -2.46 -19.38
N ILE A 4 10.78 -3.11 -18.47
CA ILE A 4 9.43 -2.68 -18.12
C ILE A 4 9.59 -1.28 -17.50
N LEU A 5 8.91 -0.28 -18.07
CA LEU A 5 8.85 1.05 -17.46
C LEU A 5 7.96 0.97 -16.21
N PRO A 6 8.36 1.59 -15.10
CA PRO A 6 7.51 1.62 -13.91
C PRO A 6 6.17 2.31 -14.24
N PRO A 7 5.10 1.96 -13.51
CA PRO A 7 3.81 2.66 -13.65
C PRO A 7 3.97 4.17 -13.46
N PRO A 8 3.10 4.99 -14.08
CA PRO A 8 2.97 6.41 -13.73
C PRO A 8 2.84 6.61 -12.22
N ILE A 9 3.49 7.66 -11.70
CA ILE A 9 3.57 7.96 -10.25
C ILE A 9 2.17 8.04 -9.63
N GLU A 10 1.23 8.70 -10.30
CA GLU A 10 -0.14 8.90 -9.81
C GLU A 10 -0.85 7.55 -9.63
N LEU A 11 -0.63 6.61 -10.56
CA LEU A 11 -1.20 5.26 -10.46
C LEU A 11 -0.57 4.44 -9.33
N GLN A 12 0.72 4.65 -9.04
CA GLN A 12 1.36 4.01 -7.89
C GLN A 12 0.81 4.56 -6.56
N LEU A 13 0.62 5.88 -6.46
CA LEU A 13 0.05 6.53 -5.27
C LEU A 13 -1.41 6.08 -5.05
N ASP A 14 -2.21 6.02 -6.12
CA ASP A 14 -3.57 5.48 -6.03
C ASP A 14 -3.58 4.01 -5.60
N ALA A 15 -2.64 3.20 -6.10
CA ALA A 15 -2.52 1.80 -5.72
C ALA A 15 -2.14 1.58 -4.25
N LEU A 16 -1.28 2.43 -3.70
CA LEU A 16 -0.88 2.36 -2.30
C LEU A 16 -1.99 2.84 -1.34
N LEU A 17 -2.83 3.77 -1.78
CA LEU A 17 -3.74 4.52 -0.90
C LEU A 17 -5.21 4.10 -0.98
N LEU A 18 -5.62 3.25 -1.94
CA LEU A 18 -7.03 2.84 -2.13
C LEU A 18 -7.33 1.42 -1.62
N LYS A 19 -8.46 1.26 -0.92
CA LYS A 19 -8.94 0.00 -0.33
C LYS A 19 -9.35 -1.06 -1.34
N ASP A 20 -9.88 -0.64 -2.49
CA ASP A 20 -10.52 -1.54 -3.44
C ASP A 20 -9.54 -2.13 -4.47
N MET A 21 -8.33 -1.57 -4.55
CA MET A 21 -7.26 -2.15 -5.31
C MET A 21 -6.45 -3.07 -4.40
N ASN A 22 -6.79 -4.35 -4.45
CA ASN A 22 -5.85 -5.39 -4.07
C ASN A 22 -4.54 -5.09 -4.82
N LEU A 23 -3.51 -4.63 -4.10
CA LEU A 23 -2.26 -4.16 -4.68
C LEU A 23 -1.63 -5.21 -5.61
N PHE A 24 -1.86 -6.50 -5.31
CA PHE A 24 -1.50 -7.60 -6.18
C PHE A 24 -2.30 -7.62 -7.50
N ARG A 25 -3.63 -7.44 -7.44
CA ARG A 25 -4.49 -7.37 -8.62
C ARG A 25 -4.10 -6.17 -9.49
N TRP A 26 -3.84 -5.01 -8.90
CA TRP A 26 -3.33 -3.85 -9.62
C TRP A 26 -2.02 -4.17 -10.34
N ALA A 27 -1.04 -4.74 -9.62
CA ALA A 27 0.24 -5.14 -10.20
C ALA A 27 0.05 -6.13 -11.36
N HIS A 28 -0.84 -7.12 -11.21
CA HIS A 28 -1.20 -8.08 -12.25
C HIS A 28 -1.83 -7.41 -13.48
N ASP A 29 -2.82 -6.54 -13.28
CA ASP A 29 -3.54 -5.87 -14.36
C ASP A 29 -2.62 -4.89 -15.13
N TYR A 30 -1.67 -4.24 -14.45
CA TYR A 30 -0.66 -3.40 -15.09
C TYR A 30 0.28 -4.21 -16.01
N LEU A 31 0.75 -5.38 -15.56
CA LEU A 31 1.56 -6.27 -16.40
C LEU A 31 0.79 -6.80 -17.60
N GLY A 32 -0.50 -7.13 -17.42
CA GLY A 32 -1.35 -7.68 -18.48
C GLY A 32 -1.71 -6.67 -19.57
N THR A 33 -1.67 -5.36 -19.27
CA THR A 33 -2.02 -4.28 -20.21
C THR A 33 -0.82 -3.61 -20.88
N LYS A 34 0.39 -3.77 -20.33
CA LYS A 34 1.63 -3.13 -20.82
C LYS A 34 2.80 -4.08 -21.07
N GLY A 35 2.62 -5.39 -20.88
CA GLY A 35 3.58 -6.40 -21.31
C GLY A 35 3.80 -6.34 -22.82
N PRO A 36 5.00 -6.68 -23.32
CA PRO A 36 5.27 -6.69 -24.76
C PRO A 36 4.27 -7.62 -25.48
N GLU A 37 3.76 -7.21 -26.64
CA GLU A 37 2.88 -7.98 -27.55
C GLU A 37 3.57 -9.23 -28.16
N THR A 38 4.51 -9.82 -27.45
CA THR A 38 5.20 -11.04 -27.85
C THR A 38 4.53 -12.21 -27.15
N SER A 39 4.09 -13.17 -27.95
CA SER A 39 3.48 -14.47 -27.64
C SER A 39 4.31 -15.42 -26.74
N GLU A 40 5.22 -14.89 -25.93
CA GLU A 40 5.88 -15.58 -24.84
C GLU A 40 5.33 -15.00 -23.55
N ARG A 41 4.65 -15.84 -22.77
CA ARG A 41 4.01 -15.53 -21.49
C ARG A 41 4.80 -14.46 -20.72
N PRO A 42 4.13 -13.46 -20.09
CA PRO A 42 4.82 -12.47 -19.27
C PRO A 42 5.78 -13.18 -18.33
N SER A 43 7.02 -12.68 -18.23
CA SER A 43 8.00 -13.12 -17.23
C SER A 43 7.22 -13.45 -15.96
N PRO A 44 7.24 -14.71 -15.47
CA PRO A 44 6.29 -15.12 -14.44
C PRO A 44 6.38 -14.10 -13.32
N LEU A 45 5.22 -13.62 -12.83
CA LEU A 45 5.08 -12.58 -11.78
C LEU A 45 6.12 -12.72 -10.66
N GLU A 46 6.52 -13.97 -10.44
CA GLU A 46 7.68 -14.44 -9.74
C GLU A 46 8.97 -13.61 -9.85
N LYS A 47 9.32 -13.06 -11.00
CA LYS A 47 10.58 -12.32 -11.16
C LYS A 47 10.48 -10.86 -10.75
N LEU A 48 9.30 -10.38 -10.35
CA LEU A 48 9.03 -8.98 -10.11
C LEU A 48 9.08 -8.67 -8.62
N LYS A 49 9.80 -7.60 -8.28
CA LYS A 49 10.02 -7.10 -6.92
C LYS A 49 9.13 -5.89 -6.67
N PHE A 50 8.91 -5.55 -5.40
CA PHE A 50 8.29 -4.29 -4.99
C PHE A 50 8.85 -3.07 -5.76
N SER A 51 10.19 -3.01 -5.92
CA SER A 51 10.89 -1.93 -6.63
C SER A 51 10.57 -1.83 -8.13
N ASP A 52 9.98 -2.86 -8.74
CA ASP A 52 9.59 -2.85 -10.14
C ASP A 52 8.23 -2.15 -10.36
N PHE A 53 7.44 -1.99 -9.28
CA PHE A 53 6.12 -1.38 -9.31
C PHE A 53 6.04 -0.06 -8.57
N ILE A 54 6.73 0.03 -7.44
CA ILE A 54 6.69 1.16 -6.54
C ILE A 54 8.06 1.84 -6.55
N THR A 55 8.11 2.99 -7.21
CA THR A 55 9.25 3.90 -7.31
C THR A 55 8.98 5.25 -6.66
N VAL A 56 7.74 5.50 -6.21
CA VAL A 56 7.40 6.71 -5.45
C VAL A 56 8.18 6.75 -4.14
N SER A 57 8.70 7.93 -3.81
CA SER A 57 9.39 8.13 -2.54
C SER A 57 8.40 8.20 -1.38
N GLU A 58 8.91 7.96 -0.18
CA GLU A 58 8.15 8.13 1.04
C GLU A 58 7.58 9.55 1.19
N ASP A 59 8.37 10.57 0.87
CA ASP A 59 7.94 11.98 0.89
C ASP A 59 6.76 12.22 -0.07
N GLN A 60 6.76 11.62 -1.26
CA GLN A 60 5.65 11.74 -2.20
C GLN A 60 4.37 11.08 -1.67
N ILE A 61 4.50 9.95 -0.97
CA ILE A 61 3.35 9.29 -0.34
C ILE A 61 2.82 10.15 0.81
N LEU A 62 3.72 10.71 1.63
CA LEU A 62 3.36 11.58 2.75
C LEU A 62 2.66 12.86 2.29
N ASP A 63 3.17 13.52 1.26
CA ASP A 63 2.54 14.70 0.66
C ASP A 63 1.14 14.36 0.13
N GLU A 64 0.99 13.20 -0.48
CA GLU A 64 -0.30 12.74 -0.98
C GLU A 64 -1.29 12.39 0.14
N VAL A 65 -0.82 11.79 1.23
CA VAL A 65 -1.62 11.56 2.45
C VAL A 65 -2.12 12.88 3.03
N ARG A 66 -1.25 13.88 3.13
CA ARG A 66 -1.61 15.22 3.61
C ARG A 66 -2.59 15.92 2.67
N ARG A 67 -2.41 15.77 1.36
CA ARG A 67 -3.29 16.34 0.33
C ARG A 67 -4.70 15.73 0.38
N ARG A 68 -4.80 14.41 0.56
CA ARG A 68 -6.08 13.68 0.64
C ARG A 68 -6.74 13.79 2.01
N GLY A 69 -5.95 14.06 3.05
CA GLY A 69 -6.37 14.06 4.44
C GLY A 69 -6.33 12.65 5.03
N LEU A 70 -5.55 12.49 6.10
CA LEU A 70 -5.33 11.20 6.75
C LEU A 70 -6.64 10.57 7.26
N ASP A 71 -7.56 11.36 7.83
CA ASP A 71 -8.83 10.83 8.33
C ASP A 71 -9.67 10.23 7.21
N SER A 72 -9.69 10.87 6.03
CA SER A 72 -10.39 10.34 4.86
C SER A 72 -9.82 9.01 4.39
N LEU A 73 -8.49 8.83 4.46
CA LEU A 73 -7.83 7.60 4.05
C LEU A 73 -8.09 6.48 5.06
N VAL A 74 -8.01 6.80 6.34
CA VAL A 74 -8.20 5.83 7.42
C VAL A 74 -9.67 5.38 7.53
N ASP A 75 -10.61 6.31 7.46
CA ASP A 75 -12.06 5.99 7.37
C ASP A 75 -12.34 5.11 6.16
N HIS A 76 -11.65 5.37 5.05
CA HIS A 76 -11.74 4.52 3.87
C HIS A 76 -11.32 3.09 4.20
N PHE A 77 -10.25 2.86 4.98
CA PHE A 77 -9.84 1.52 5.42
C PHE A 77 -10.79 0.87 6.44
N ALA A 78 -11.66 1.61 7.11
CA ALA A 78 -12.69 1.06 7.98
C ALA A 78 -13.86 0.47 7.17
N LYS A 79 -14.23 -0.80 7.37
CA LYS A 79 -15.44 -1.45 6.85
C LYS A 79 -16.21 -2.10 7.99
N GLU A 80 -17.46 -1.69 8.20
CA GLU A 80 -18.39 -2.39 9.13
C GLU A 80 -17.82 -2.60 10.55
N GLY A 81 -16.97 -1.68 11.02
CA GLY A 81 -16.30 -1.76 12.33
C GLY A 81 -14.95 -2.48 12.34
N GLU A 82 -14.53 -3.04 11.20
CA GLU A 82 -13.19 -3.57 10.95
C GLU A 82 -12.34 -2.57 10.17
N GLY A 83 -11.02 -2.69 10.16
CA GLY A 83 -10.10 -1.80 9.46
C GLY A 83 -9.21 -1.01 10.40
N THR A 84 -8.60 0.06 9.89
CA THR A 84 -7.66 0.86 10.67
C THR A 84 -8.25 2.20 11.08
N SER A 85 -7.74 2.79 12.17
CA SER A 85 -8.20 4.05 12.74
C SER A 85 -7.03 4.85 13.31
N ILE A 86 -7.06 6.17 13.19
CA ILE A 86 -6.11 7.08 13.85
C ILE A 86 -6.91 8.06 14.70
N PHE A 87 -6.59 8.14 15.98
CA PHE A 87 -7.28 9.02 16.92
C PHE A 87 -6.33 9.52 18.02
N GLN A 88 -6.73 10.57 18.72
CA GLN A 88 -5.98 11.09 19.86
C GLN A 88 -6.45 10.42 21.16
N HIS A 89 -5.50 9.97 21.98
CA HIS A 89 -5.74 9.39 23.30
C HIS A 89 -4.79 10.04 24.33
N GLY A 90 -5.31 11.02 25.08
CA GLY A 90 -4.49 11.87 25.94
C GLY A 90 -3.51 12.71 25.11
N ASP A 91 -2.23 12.66 25.49
CA ASP A 91 -1.16 13.41 24.81
C ASP A 91 -0.55 12.66 23.61
N LEU A 92 -1.16 11.55 23.19
CA LEU A 92 -0.65 10.69 22.11
C LEU A 92 -1.66 10.56 20.97
N TRP A 93 -1.13 10.45 19.76
CA TRP A 93 -1.83 9.94 18.61
C TRP A 93 -1.65 8.43 18.53
N VAL A 94 -2.74 7.72 18.23
CA VAL A 94 -2.78 6.25 18.18
C VAL A 94 -3.24 5.83 16.80
N TYR A 95 -2.46 4.96 16.16
CA TYR A 95 -2.85 4.22 14.97
C TYR A 95 -3.18 2.78 15.38
N SER A 96 -4.40 2.33 15.12
CA SER A 96 -4.87 1.01 15.51
C SER A 96 -5.55 0.28 14.36
N TYR A 97 -5.76 -1.02 14.55
CA TYR A 97 -6.58 -1.86 13.67
C TYR A 97 -7.65 -2.58 14.48
N THR A 98 -8.74 -2.94 13.81
CA THR A 98 -9.77 -3.85 14.28
C THR A 98 -10.03 -4.89 13.20
N GLU A 99 -9.95 -6.17 13.52
CA GLU A 99 -10.25 -7.27 12.59
C GLU A 99 -10.93 -8.41 13.35
N ARG A 100 -12.09 -8.87 12.89
CA ARG A 100 -12.83 -10.01 13.47
C ARG A 100 -13.09 -9.87 14.98
N GLY A 101 -13.40 -8.66 15.43
CA GLY A 101 -13.64 -8.35 16.85
C GLY A 101 -12.38 -8.25 17.72
N HIS A 102 -11.19 -8.39 17.14
CA HIS A 102 -9.92 -8.11 17.82
C HIS A 102 -9.41 -6.74 17.44
N SER A 103 -8.97 -5.96 18.44
CA SER A 103 -8.36 -4.65 18.23
C SER A 103 -6.91 -4.63 18.72
N GLY A 104 -6.03 -3.93 18.01
CA GLY A 104 -4.64 -3.75 18.42
C GLY A 104 -4.07 -2.40 18.00
N ILE A 105 -3.03 -1.96 18.70
CA ILE A 105 -2.29 -0.73 18.39
C ILE A 105 -1.17 -1.06 17.40
N LEU A 106 -1.13 -0.35 16.27
CA LEU A 106 -0.09 -0.46 15.24
C LEU A 106 1.08 0.50 15.52
N ALA A 107 0.79 1.71 15.98
CA ALA A 107 1.77 2.74 16.33
C ALA A 107 1.18 3.77 17.31
N THR A 108 2.06 4.48 18.01
CA THR A 108 1.72 5.65 18.83
C THR A 108 2.74 6.75 18.62
N ALA A 109 2.30 8.01 18.62
CA ALA A 109 3.17 9.15 18.39
C ALA A 109 2.78 10.37 19.24
N LYS A 110 3.69 11.34 19.40
CA LYS A 110 3.44 12.55 20.21
C LYS A 110 2.77 13.67 19.40
N SER A 111 2.85 13.61 18.08
CA SER A 111 2.27 14.60 17.19
C SER A 111 1.50 13.95 16.06
N ARG A 112 0.71 14.77 15.36
CA ARG A 112 -0.05 14.32 14.20
C ARG A 112 0.89 13.99 13.04
N GLU A 113 1.93 14.78 12.87
CA GLU A 113 2.94 14.60 11.83
C GLU A 113 3.72 13.29 12.01
N GLU A 114 4.04 12.94 13.26
CA GLU A 114 4.70 11.67 13.56
C GLU A 114 3.78 10.47 13.28
N ILE A 115 2.47 10.54 13.61
CA ILE A 115 1.56 9.43 13.30
C ILE A 115 1.26 9.29 11.81
N GLU A 116 1.27 10.39 11.04
CA GLU A 116 1.21 10.36 9.58
C GLU A 116 2.41 9.62 8.99
N TYR A 117 3.61 9.91 9.50
CA TYR A 117 4.83 9.22 9.09
C TYR A 117 4.77 7.72 9.39
N GLU A 118 4.34 7.34 10.60
CA GLU A 118 4.12 5.94 10.98
C GLU A 118 3.09 5.26 10.08
N PHE A 119 2.00 5.94 9.73
CA PHE A 119 0.99 5.43 8.80
C PHE A 119 1.61 5.13 7.42
N VAL A 120 2.38 6.05 6.85
CA VAL A 120 3.08 5.86 5.57
C VAL A 120 4.07 4.70 5.62
N GLN A 121 4.86 4.61 6.69
CA GLN A 121 5.78 3.48 6.91
C GLN A 121 5.05 2.13 6.91
N LYS A 122 3.89 2.05 7.58
CA LYS A 122 3.06 0.83 7.58
C LYS A 122 2.44 0.53 6.22
N LEU A 123 2.07 1.54 5.43
CA LEU A 123 1.60 1.36 4.06
C LEU A 123 2.70 0.76 3.17
N ILE A 124 3.91 1.31 3.20
CA ILE A 124 5.05 0.81 2.44
C ILE A 124 5.37 -0.62 2.84
N LEU A 125 5.50 -0.90 4.15
CA LEU A 125 5.77 -2.25 4.64
C LEU A 125 4.68 -3.24 4.22
N SER A 126 3.42 -2.85 4.30
CA SER A 126 2.30 -3.70 3.86
C SER A 126 2.36 -3.97 2.37
N ALA A 127 2.69 -2.96 1.57
CA ALA A 127 2.83 -3.06 0.12
C ALA A 127 4.01 -3.97 -0.27
N GLU A 128 5.17 -3.82 0.40
CA GLU A 128 6.30 -4.72 0.28
C GLU A 128 5.92 -6.15 0.61
N VAL A 129 5.23 -6.37 1.73
CA VAL A 129 4.77 -7.71 2.12
C VAL A 129 3.78 -8.25 1.09
N ILE A 130 2.77 -7.50 0.64
CA ILE A 130 1.77 -8.00 -0.31
C ILE A 130 2.42 -8.39 -1.64
N LEU A 131 3.30 -7.54 -2.18
CA LEU A 131 3.96 -7.76 -3.45
C LEU A 131 5.06 -8.83 -3.36
N ASN A 132 5.71 -9.00 -2.20
CA ASN A 132 6.76 -10.04 -2.01
C ASN A 132 6.23 -11.38 -1.44
N HIS A 133 5.14 -11.41 -0.65
CA HIS A 133 4.73 -12.57 0.16
C HIS A 133 3.86 -13.57 -0.62
N ARG A 134 2.98 -13.10 -1.53
CA ARG A 134 2.26 -14.03 -2.43
C ARG A 134 3.20 -14.65 -3.46
N TYR A 135 4.42 -14.13 -3.65
CA TYR A 135 5.45 -14.78 -4.45
C TYR A 135 6.04 -16.03 -3.78
N LYS A 136 6.15 -16.07 -2.44
CA LYS A 136 6.58 -17.30 -1.74
C LYS A 136 5.50 -18.39 -1.63
N GLY A 137 4.22 -18.04 -1.80
CA GLY A 137 3.08 -18.94 -1.66
C GLY A 137 2.28 -19.21 -2.94
N ALA A 138 2.79 -18.84 -4.10
CA ALA A 138 2.17 -19.07 -5.43
C ALA A 138 2.87 -20.17 -6.24
N HIS A 139 3.45 -21.16 -5.57
CA HIS A 139 3.81 -22.47 -6.13
C HIS A 139 3.13 -23.55 -5.28
N PRO A 140 2.69 -24.67 -5.89
CA PRO A 140 1.45 -25.42 -5.60
C PRO A 140 1.20 -25.84 -4.15
#